data_AF-A0A929U796-F1
#
_entry.id   AF-A0A929U796-F1
#
_cell.length_a   1.000
_cell.length_b   1.000
_cell.length_c   1.000
_cell.angle_alpha   90.00
_cell.angle_beta   90.00
_cell.angle_gamma   90.00
#
_symmetry.space_group_name_H-M   'P 1'
#
loop_
_entity.id
_entity.type
_entity.pdbx_description
1 polymer ?
#
loop_
_entity_poly.entity_id
_entity_poly.type
_entity_poly.pdbx_seq_one_letter_code
_entity_poly.pdbx_strand_id
1 'polypeptide(L)'
;MNLINKNNKKGFTIIEVVLVLAIAGLIFLMVFLALPALQRSQRDTQRKNDASRLRAAVTDFTSNNRGALPWSGNTLNGNFISNYVTVNGSRFNDPSTNNLYTVTPATGAHGAPTALGSMVVSNQARCGNDGEIVAGNSIVVSVKTENGVANCVEG
;
A
#
# COMPACT_ATOMS: atom_id res chain seq x y z
N MET A 1 -49.84 51.03 -30.95
CA MET A 1 -49.19 50.29 -29.84
C MET A 1 -48.46 49.08 -30.43
N ASN A 2 -47.13 49.05 -30.30
CA ASN A 2 -46.36 47.89 -29.86
C ASN A 2 -44.87 48.22 -30.00
N LEU A 3 -44.22 48.52 -28.87
CA LEU A 3 -42.77 48.54 -28.79
C LEU A 3 -42.30 47.08 -28.77
N ILE A 4 -41.77 46.60 -29.89
CA ILE A 4 -41.10 45.30 -29.97
C ILE A 4 -39.82 45.42 -29.13
N ASN A 5 -39.85 44.88 -27.92
CA ASN A 5 -38.70 44.83 -27.03
C ASN A 5 -37.65 43.89 -27.63
N LYS A 6 -36.61 44.46 -28.27
CA LYS A 6 -35.51 43.73 -28.89
C LYS A 6 -34.59 43.21 -27.79
N ASN A 7 -34.96 42.09 -27.19
CA ASN A 7 -34.08 41.35 -26.30
C ASN A 7 -32.84 40.93 -27.10
N ASN A 8 -31.72 41.61 -26.90
CA ASN A 8 -30.43 41.28 -27.48
C ASN A 8 -30.04 39.86 -27.02
N LYS A 9 -30.33 38.86 -27.85
CA LYS A 9 -29.85 37.50 -27.63
C LYS A 9 -28.34 37.52 -27.80
N LYS A 10 -27.61 37.63 -26.67
CA LYS A 10 -26.17 37.43 -26.64
C LYS A 10 -25.92 35.96 -26.95
N GLY A 11 -25.56 35.67 -28.20
CA GLY A 11 -25.09 34.35 -28.61
C GLY A 11 -23.71 34.11 -28.02
N PHE A 12 -23.51 32.93 -27.44
CA PHE A 12 -22.19 32.44 -27.03
C PHE A 12 -21.36 32.22 -28.30
N THR A 13 -20.17 32.80 -28.37
CA THR A 13 -19.37 32.72 -29.61
C THR A 13 -18.67 31.36 -29.72
N ILE A 14 -18.49 30.85 -30.94
CA ILE A 14 -17.77 29.58 -31.16
C ILE A 14 -16.34 29.65 -30.60
N ILE A 15 -15.68 30.82 -30.74
CA ILE A 15 -14.34 31.04 -30.20
C ILE A 15 -14.28 30.90 -28.67
N GLU A 16 -15.31 31.37 -27.97
CA GLU A 16 -15.41 31.24 -26.51
C GLU A 16 -15.56 29.77 -26.09
N VAL A 17 -16.32 28.97 -26.84
CA VAL A 17 -16.44 27.53 -26.58
C VAL A 17 -15.10 26.83 -26.81
N VAL A 18 -14.41 27.12 -27.91
CA VAL A 18 -13.16 26.44 -28.27
C VAL A 18 -12.06 26.73 -27.25
N LEU A 19 -11.96 27.97 -26.76
CA LEU A 19 -10.97 28.33 -25.75
C LEU A 19 -11.22 27.60 -24.42
N VAL A 20 -12.48 27.47 -24.00
CA VAL A 20 -12.85 26.73 -22.79
C VAL A 20 -12.51 25.25 -22.94
N LEU A 21 -12.84 24.64 -24.08
CA LEU A 21 -12.53 23.23 -24.35
C LEU A 21 -11.02 22.97 -24.41
N ALA A 22 -10.23 23.90 -24.94
CA ALA A 22 -8.78 23.78 -24.98
C ALA A 22 -8.16 23.74 -23.56
N ILE A 23 -8.57 24.66 -22.69
CA ILE A 23 -8.08 24.69 -21.30
C ILE A 23 -8.60 23.47 -20.51
N ALA A 24 -9.88 23.13 -20.68
CA ALA A 24 -10.46 21.94 -20.04
C ALA A 24 -9.75 20.65 -20.46
N GLY A 25 -9.41 20.51 -21.75
CA GLY A 25 -8.65 19.36 -22.26
C GLY A 25 -7.26 19.24 -21.64
N LEU A 26 -6.56 20.37 -21.45
CA LEU A 26 -5.24 20.38 -20.81
C LEU A 26 -5.32 19.96 -19.34
N ILE A 27 -6.31 20.48 -18.59
CA ILE A 27 -6.53 20.10 -17.20
C ILE A 27 -6.87 18.62 -17.08
N PHE A 28 -7.78 18.11 -17.91
CA PHE A 28 -8.15 16.70 -17.89
C PHE A 28 -6.95 15.78 -18.16
N LEU A 29 -6.05 16.15 -19.06
CA LEU A 29 -4.81 15.40 -19.29
C LEU A 29 -3.98 15.29 -18.02
N MET A 30 -3.72 16.41 -17.33
CA MET A 30 -2.94 16.38 -16.08
C MET A 30 -3.62 15.54 -14.99
N VAL A 31 -4.94 15.65 -14.85
CA VAL A 31 -5.73 14.89 -13.85
C VAL A 31 -5.66 13.39 -14.11
N PHE A 32 -5.81 12.95 -15.36
CA PHE A 32 -5.77 11.53 -15.70
C PHE A 32 -4.38 10.90 -15.54
N LEU A 33 -3.30 11.70 -15.65
CA LEU A 33 -1.96 11.22 -15.34
C LEU A 33 -1.68 11.19 -13.83
N ALA A 34 -2.12 12.22 -13.10
CA ALA A 34 -1.78 12.40 -11.69
C ALA A 34 -2.59 11.49 -10.74
N LEU A 35 -3.90 11.33 -10.96
CA LEU A 35 -4.76 10.52 -10.08
C LEU A 35 -4.32 9.05 -9.94
N PRO A 36 -4.04 8.29 -11.02
CA PRO A 36 -3.60 6.89 -10.87
C PRO A 36 -2.22 6.77 -10.21
N ALA A 37 -1.34 7.77 -10.38
CA ALA A 37 -0.05 7.80 -9.69
C ALA A 37 -0.22 8.01 -8.18
N LEU A 38 -1.11 8.92 -7.77
CA LEU A 38 -1.41 9.19 -6.36
C LEU A 38 -2.03 7.97 -5.68
N GLN A 39 -2.99 7.29 -6.33
CA GLN A 39 -3.61 6.09 -5.78
C GLN A 39 -2.57 4.99 -5.50
N ARG A 40 -1.61 4.77 -6.40
CA ARG A 40 -0.50 3.82 -6.18
C ARG A 40 0.34 4.19 -4.95
N SER A 41 0.69 5.47 -4.82
CA SER A 41 1.47 5.96 -3.67
C SER A 41 0.76 5.75 -2.33
N GLN A 42 -0.55 5.97 -2.27
CA GLN A 42 -1.35 5.71 -1.07
C GLN A 42 -1.38 4.21 -0.73
N ARG A 43 -1.56 3.34 -1.73
CA ARG A 43 -1.55 1.89 -1.54
C ARG A 43 -0.20 1.38 -1.04
N ASP A 44 0.90 1.90 -1.57
CA ASP A 44 2.24 1.54 -1.10
C ASP A 44 2.51 2.02 0.33
N THR A 45 2.05 3.22 0.68
CA THR A 45 2.08 3.70 2.07
C THR A 45 1.29 2.76 2.99
N GLN A 46 0.11 2.33 2.56
CA GLN A 46 -0.69 1.37 3.32
C GLN A 46 0.05 0.03 3.52
N ARG A 47 0.64 -0.54 2.46
CA ARG A 47 1.44 -1.78 2.56
C ARG A 47 2.60 -1.67 3.54
N LYS A 48 3.31 -0.54 3.53
CA LYS A 48 4.42 -0.28 4.47
C LYS A 48 3.92 -0.19 5.91
N ASN A 49 2.79 0.48 6.12
CA ASN A 49 2.16 0.57 7.45
C ASN A 49 1.69 -0.81 7.94
N ASP A 50 1.11 -1.62 7.06
CA ASP A 50 0.71 -2.99 7.38
C ASP A 50 1.93 -3.87 7.72
N ALA A 51 3.04 -3.75 6.98
CA ALA A 51 4.29 -4.44 7.32
C ALA A 51 4.82 -4.03 8.72
N SER A 52 4.80 -2.74 9.04
CA SER A 52 5.15 -2.24 10.39
C SER A 52 4.23 -2.79 11.47
N ARG A 53 2.92 -2.86 11.21
CA ARG A 53 1.93 -3.44 12.12
C ARG A 53 2.16 -4.93 12.34
N LEU A 54 2.46 -5.67 11.27
CA LEU A 54 2.79 -7.10 11.36
C LEU A 54 4.05 -7.31 12.22
N ARG A 55 5.10 -6.50 12.03
CA ARG A 55 6.31 -6.57 12.84
C ARG A 55 6.02 -6.32 14.31
N ALA A 56 5.28 -5.26 14.63
CA ALA A 56 4.87 -4.95 16.00
C ALA A 56 4.08 -6.11 16.63
N ALA A 57 3.11 -6.67 15.90
CA ALA A 57 2.34 -7.83 16.33
C ALA A 57 3.22 -9.06 16.62
N VAL A 58 4.25 -9.31 15.82
CA VAL A 58 5.22 -10.39 16.10
C VAL A 58 5.99 -10.09 17.37
N THR A 59 6.48 -8.87 17.57
CA THR A 59 7.17 -8.46 18.80
C THR A 59 6.28 -8.64 20.02
N ASP A 60 5.02 -8.23 19.95
CA ASP A 60 4.04 -8.39 21.02
C ASP A 60 3.79 -9.88 21.32
N PHE A 61 3.64 -10.70 20.29
CA PHE A 61 3.52 -12.15 20.45
C PHE A 61 4.74 -12.74 21.16
N THR A 62 5.95 -12.40 20.71
CA THR A 62 7.18 -12.92 21.32
C THR A 62 7.31 -12.51 22.78
N SER A 63 6.91 -11.28 23.12
CA SER A 63 6.91 -10.76 24.49
C SER A 63 5.92 -11.53 25.37
N ASN A 64 4.72 -11.81 24.85
CA ASN A 64 3.68 -12.54 25.58
C ASN A 64 3.94 -14.05 25.68
N ASN A 65 4.77 -14.63 24.81
CA ASN A 65 4.98 -16.08 24.70
C ASN A 65 6.43 -16.49 25.04
N ARG A 66 7.09 -15.76 25.96
CA ARG A 66 8.44 -16.10 26.48
C ARG A 66 9.51 -16.24 25.38
N GLY A 67 9.45 -15.37 24.36
CA GLY A 67 10.37 -15.38 23.22
C GLY A 67 10.02 -16.39 22.12
N ALA A 68 8.92 -17.14 22.26
CA ALA A 68 8.45 -18.01 21.18
C ALA A 68 7.97 -17.18 19.98
N LEU A 69 8.26 -17.65 18.78
CA LEU A 69 7.84 -17.01 17.54
C LEU A 69 6.45 -17.51 17.12
N PRO A 70 5.63 -16.69 16.44
CA PRO A 70 4.32 -17.10 15.94
C PRO A 70 4.38 -17.99 14.69
N TRP A 71 5.49 -18.68 14.44
CA TRP A 71 5.66 -19.65 13.35
C TRP A 71 6.61 -20.78 13.74
N SER A 72 6.57 -21.86 12.96
CA SER A 72 7.55 -22.93 12.98
C SER A 72 7.97 -23.24 11.55
N GLY A 73 9.27 -23.19 11.27
CA GLY A 73 9.80 -23.28 9.91
C GLY A 73 9.18 -22.19 9.01
N ASN A 74 8.54 -22.60 7.92
CA ASN A 74 7.87 -21.71 6.97
C ASN A 74 6.35 -21.61 7.15
N THR A 75 5.83 -22.01 8.32
CA THR A 75 4.38 -22.03 8.58
C THR A 75 4.02 -21.13 9.75
N LEU A 76 3.20 -20.11 9.49
CA LEU A 76 2.62 -19.27 10.54
C LEU A 76 1.60 -20.03 11.37
N ASN A 77 1.53 -19.68 12.65
CA ASN A 77 0.43 -20.09 13.50
C ASN A 77 -0.89 -19.49 12.98
N GLY A 78 -1.87 -20.33 12.69
CA GLY A 78 -3.14 -19.92 12.07
C GLY A 78 -3.92 -18.87 12.87
N ASN A 79 -3.72 -18.79 14.18
CA ASN A 79 -4.43 -17.84 15.04
C ASN A 79 -3.69 -16.51 15.23
N PHE A 80 -2.42 -16.41 14.80
CA PHE A 80 -1.58 -15.24 15.05
C PHE A 80 -2.16 -13.97 14.40
N ILE A 81 -2.50 -14.02 13.10
CA ILE A 81 -3.02 -12.87 12.37
C ILE A 81 -4.32 -12.37 13.01
N SER A 82 -5.24 -13.29 13.32
CA SER A 82 -6.52 -12.95 13.95
C SER A 82 -6.36 -12.30 15.33
N ASN A 83 -5.44 -12.83 16.14
CA ASN A 83 -5.31 -12.43 17.55
C ASN A 83 -4.40 -11.22 17.78
N TYR A 84 -3.45 -10.95 16.88
CA TYR A 84 -2.44 -9.91 17.07
C TYR A 84 -2.44 -8.84 15.97
N VAL A 85 -2.83 -9.16 14.73
CA VAL A 85 -2.73 -8.21 13.60
C VAL A 85 -4.08 -7.54 13.32
N THR A 86 -5.16 -8.31 13.26
CA THR A 86 -6.52 -7.82 12.94
C THR A 86 -7.37 -7.53 14.17
N VAL A 87 -6.74 -7.17 15.29
CA VAL A 87 -7.45 -6.82 16.53
C VAL A 87 -8.41 -5.65 16.32
N ASN A 88 -9.52 -5.64 17.05
CA ASN A 88 -10.57 -4.62 16.97
C ASN A 88 -11.18 -4.42 15.57
N GLY A 89 -11.21 -5.47 14.73
CA GLY A 89 -11.79 -5.41 13.38
C GLY A 89 -10.90 -4.69 12.36
N SER A 90 -9.61 -4.49 12.68
CA SER A 90 -8.67 -3.87 11.76
C SER A 90 -8.43 -4.76 10.53
N ARG A 91 -8.40 -4.16 9.34
CA ARG A 91 -8.13 -4.88 8.09
C ARG A 91 -6.63 -5.12 7.90
N PHE A 92 -6.29 -6.22 7.25
CA PHE A 92 -4.91 -6.59 6.90
C PHE A 92 -4.89 -7.20 5.49
N ASN A 93 -5.42 -6.43 4.55
CA ASN A 93 -5.66 -6.88 3.19
C ASN A 93 -4.83 -6.02 2.23
N ASP A 94 -4.35 -6.64 1.17
CA ASP A 94 -3.67 -5.93 0.10
C ASP A 94 -4.64 -4.95 -0.59
N PRO A 95 -4.27 -3.67 -0.75
CA PRO A 95 -5.20 -2.64 -1.19
C PRO A 95 -5.50 -2.67 -2.70
N SER A 96 -4.79 -3.46 -3.51
CA SER A 96 -5.14 -3.63 -4.92
C SER A 96 -6.05 -4.83 -5.16
N THR A 97 -5.88 -5.91 -4.40
CA THR A 97 -6.66 -7.14 -4.57
C THR A 97 -7.82 -7.30 -3.56
N ASN A 98 -7.81 -6.53 -2.47
CA ASN A 98 -8.69 -6.70 -1.30
C ASN A 98 -8.59 -8.06 -0.60
N ASN A 99 -7.63 -8.91 -0.97
CA ASN A 99 -7.38 -10.20 -0.33
C ASN A 99 -6.44 -10.04 0.87
N LEU A 100 -6.54 -10.94 1.85
CA LEU A 100 -5.61 -10.97 2.98
C LEU A 100 -4.17 -11.14 2.47
N TYR A 101 -3.20 -10.46 3.10
CA TYR A 101 -1.79 -10.66 2.75
C TYR A 101 -1.36 -12.11 2.99
N THR A 102 -0.61 -12.65 2.04
CA THR A 102 0.08 -13.93 2.22
C THR A 102 1.41 -13.66 2.91
N VAL A 103 1.48 -14.00 4.20
CA VAL A 103 2.68 -13.81 5.01
C VAL A 103 3.47 -15.11 5.02
N THR A 104 4.71 -15.07 4.55
CA THR A 104 5.64 -16.21 4.56
C THR A 104 6.68 -15.99 5.65
N PRO A 105 6.72 -16.81 6.71
CA PRO A 105 7.75 -16.71 7.71
C PRO A 105 9.04 -17.38 7.22
N ALA A 106 10.17 -16.86 7.70
CA ALA A 106 11.50 -17.34 7.43
C ALA A 106 12.38 -17.19 8.69
N THR A 107 13.59 -17.71 8.61
CA THR A 107 14.63 -17.54 9.63
C THR A 107 15.94 -17.20 8.94
N GLY A 108 16.57 -16.11 9.35
CA GLY A 108 17.80 -15.60 8.74
C GLY A 108 17.54 -14.86 7.42
N ALA A 109 18.51 -14.94 6.52
CA ALA A 109 18.44 -14.30 5.22
C ALA A 109 17.33 -14.90 4.34
N HIS A 110 16.65 -14.05 3.57
CA HIS A 110 15.61 -14.44 2.63
C HIS A 110 15.51 -13.43 1.48
N GLY A 111 15.13 -13.89 0.29
CA GLY A 111 14.88 -13.00 -0.85
C GLY A 111 13.70 -12.05 -0.59
N ALA A 112 13.73 -10.88 -1.21
CA ALA A 112 12.59 -9.97 -1.19
C ALA A 112 11.33 -10.62 -1.79
N PRO A 113 10.12 -10.34 -1.26
CA PRO A 113 8.88 -10.76 -1.89
C PRO A 113 8.75 -10.16 -3.30
N THR A 114 8.39 -10.99 -4.28
CA THR A 114 8.29 -10.58 -5.69
C THR A 114 6.85 -10.29 -6.14
N ALA A 115 5.86 -10.91 -5.48
CA ALA A 115 4.45 -10.77 -5.80
C ALA A 115 3.75 -9.72 -4.92
N LEU A 116 2.83 -8.96 -5.50
CA LEU A 116 1.94 -8.08 -4.72
C LEU A 116 1.08 -8.90 -3.77
N GLY A 117 0.77 -8.33 -2.61
CA GLY A 117 0.04 -9.04 -1.56
C GLY A 117 0.85 -10.10 -0.81
N SER A 118 2.15 -10.26 -1.10
CA SER A 118 3.05 -11.12 -0.33
C SER A 118 3.93 -10.31 0.63
N MET A 119 4.07 -10.84 1.84
CA MET A 119 4.97 -10.34 2.88
C MET A 119 5.88 -11.47 3.35
N VAL A 120 7.13 -11.17 3.64
CA VAL A 120 8.06 -12.09 4.30
C VAL A 120 8.37 -11.54 5.67
N VAL A 121 8.22 -12.37 6.70
CA VAL A 121 8.67 -12.04 8.06
C VAL A 121 9.81 -12.97 8.43
N SER A 122 10.91 -12.41 8.92
CA SER A 122 12.07 -13.22 9.31
C SER A 122 12.61 -12.79 10.65
N ASN A 123 13.01 -13.76 11.48
CA ASN A 123 13.80 -13.53 12.69
C ASN A 123 15.29 -13.75 12.38
N GLN A 124 16.17 -13.23 13.25
CA GLN A 124 17.62 -13.32 13.06
C GLN A 124 18.05 -12.70 11.72
N ALA A 125 17.42 -11.58 11.39
CA ALA A 125 17.60 -10.90 10.13
C ALA A 125 17.69 -9.39 10.33
N ARG A 126 18.09 -8.69 9.28
CA ARG A 126 18.05 -7.22 9.19
C ARG A 126 17.66 -6.81 7.78
N CYS A 127 17.25 -5.56 7.60
CA CYS A 127 16.90 -5.07 6.27
C CYS A 127 18.15 -4.84 5.41
N GLY A 128 18.15 -5.43 4.22
CA GLY A 128 19.12 -5.16 3.16
C GLY A 128 18.62 -4.09 2.20
N ASN A 129 19.24 -4.04 1.02
CA ASN A 129 18.83 -3.14 -0.04
C ASN A 129 17.55 -3.64 -0.69
N ASP A 130 16.70 -2.73 -1.17
CA ASP A 130 15.56 -3.05 -2.03
C ASP A 130 14.57 -4.08 -1.44
N GLY A 131 14.51 -4.12 -0.10
CA GLY A 131 13.66 -5.01 0.67
C GLY A 131 14.16 -6.45 0.78
N GLU A 132 15.42 -6.70 0.41
CA GLU A 132 16.12 -7.95 0.73
C GLU A 132 16.18 -8.14 2.25
N ILE A 133 16.08 -9.40 2.69
CA ILE A 133 16.26 -9.79 4.09
C ILE A 133 17.62 -10.45 4.18
N VAL A 134 18.55 -9.85 4.93
CA VAL A 134 19.90 -10.41 5.13
C VAL A 134 20.07 -10.89 6.57
N ALA A 135 21.09 -11.72 6.82
CA ALA A 135 21.35 -12.23 8.16
C ALA A 135 21.62 -11.10 9.17
N GLY A 136 21.06 -11.23 10.38
CA GLY A 136 21.13 -10.23 11.43
C GLY A 136 20.58 -10.75 12.75
N ASN A 137 20.15 -9.85 13.63
CA ASN A 137 19.70 -10.18 14.99
C ASN A 137 18.27 -9.71 15.28
N SER A 138 17.63 -9.04 14.33
CA SER A 138 16.32 -8.40 14.49
C SER A 138 15.19 -9.25 13.89
N ILE A 139 13.96 -8.85 14.17
CA ILE A 139 12.77 -9.30 13.44
C ILE A 139 12.45 -8.25 12.39
N VAL A 140 12.38 -8.68 11.14
CA VAL A 140 12.10 -7.80 10.00
C VAL A 140 10.91 -8.29 9.20
N VAL A 141 10.21 -7.35 8.59
CA VAL A 141 9.11 -7.64 7.66
C VAL A 141 9.39 -6.95 6.34
N SER A 142 9.43 -7.72 5.26
CA SER A 142 9.53 -7.21 3.90
C SER A 142 8.20 -7.35 3.16
N VAL A 143 7.81 -6.34 2.40
CA VAL A 143 6.57 -6.31 1.61
C VAL A 143 6.84 -5.79 0.21
N LYS A 144 6.23 -6.43 -0.80
CA LYS A 144 6.34 -5.96 -2.19
C LYS A 144 5.50 -4.68 -2.39
N THR A 145 6.09 -3.64 -2.97
CA THR A 145 5.39 -2.41 -3.38
C THR A 145 5.02 -2.41 -4.86
N GLU A 146 4.04 -1.60 -5.27
CA GLU A 146 3.61 -1.45 -6.67
C GLU A 146 4.58 -0.61 -7.50
N ASN A 147 5.10 0.48 -6.95
CA ASN A 147 5.94 1.42 -7.70
C ASN A 147 7.44 1.16 -7.60
N GLY A 148 7.88 0.02 -7.06
CA GLY A 148 9.31 -0.23 -6.93
C GLY A 148 9.64 -1.61 -6.39
N VAL A 149 10.82 -1.67 -5.78
CA VAL A 149 11.36 -2.83 -5.07
C VAL A 149 10.56 -3.14 -3.79
N ALA A 150 10.89 -4.23 -3.11
CA ALA A 150 10.26 -4.50 -1.84
C ALA A 150 10.69 -3.46 -0.79
N ASN A 151 9.86 -3.26 0.22
CA ASN A 151 10.17 -2.42 1.35
C ASN A 151 10.37 -3.31 2.56
N CYS A 152 11.55 -3.27 3.16
CA CYS A 152 11.82 -3.95 4.42
C CYS A 152 11.70 -2.97 5.60
N VAL A 153 11.12 -3.47 6.69
CA VAL A 153 10.86 -2.74 7.93
C VAL A 153 11.57 -3.46 9.07
N GLU A 154 12.46 -2.75 9.76
CA GLU A 154 13.27 -3.24 10.90
C GLU A 154 13.01 -2.41 12.16
N GLY A 155 13.01 -3.10 13.31
CA GLY A 155 12.71 -2.57 14.64
C GLY A 155 13.75 -1.61 15.19
#